data_AF-A0AAE4P5P6-F1
#
_entry.id   AF-A0AAE4P5P6-F1
#
_cell.length_a   1.000
_cell.length_b   1.000
_cell.length_c   1.000
_cell.angle_alpha   90.00
_cell.angle_beta   90.00
_cell.angle_gamma   90.00
#
_symmetry.space_group_name_H-M   'P 1'
#
loop_
_entity.id
_entity.type
_entity.pdbx_description
1 polymer ?
#
loop_
_entity_poly.entity_id
_entity_poly.type
_entity_poly.pdbx_seq_one_letter_code
_entity_poly.pdbx_strand_id
1 'polypeptide(L)'
;MVATPSDWRPVSTLRPGDRVMTFDNGFQRIESVGVTELCADDADCPYAQWPLEVPAGYIGNRDRLCLMPQQNVIIESDLAEAQFGDPFAMVPACELDGVCGVHRIRPTEPQKVYSLCFARDEVVFVNGSALVHCPNGALEGENLMVTPKASAYTPLPRDSARAVCRELAAVTGC
;
A
#
# COMPACT_ATOMS: atom_id res chain seq x y z
N MET A 1 3.06 -7.24 8.23
CA MET A 1 4.48 -7.53 8.48
C MET A 1 5.34 -6.81 7.45
N VAL A 2 6.59 -6.48 7.74
CA VAL A 2 7.53 -5.82 6.82
C VAL A 2 8.86 -6.58 6.86
N ALA A 3 9.47 -6.83 5.70
CA ALA A 3 10.74 -7.54 5.61
C ALA A 3 11.91 -6.68 6.13
N THR A 4 12.71 -7.22 7.05
CA THR A 4 13.94 -6.60 7.57
C THR A 4 15.12 -7.57 7.37
N PRO A 5 16.39 -7.14 7.52
CA PRO A 5 17.55 -7.98 7.20
C PRO A 5 17.59 -9.36 7.85
N SER A 6 16.98 -9.52 9.03
CA SER A 6 17.03 -10.76 9.80
C SER A 6 15.68 -11.45 9.95
N ASP A 7 14.56 -10.75 9.75
CA ASP A 7 13.22 -11.29 10.00
C ASP A 7 12.12 -10.41 9.39
N TRP A 8 10.90 -10.93 9.37
CA TRP A 8 9.68 -10.14 9.19
C TRP A 8 9.26 -9.52 10.52
N ARG A 9 9.07 -8.20 10.54
CA ARG A 9 8.65 -7.48 11.76
C ARG A 9 7.28 -6.83 11.59
N PRO A 10 6.46 -6.74 12.64
CA PRO A 10 5.28 -5.88 12.61
C PRO A 10 5.71 -4.42 12.42
N VAL A 11 4.99 -3.66 11.59
CA VAL A 11 5.30 -2.25 11.29
C VAL A 11 5.35 -1.41 12.57
N SER A 12 4.51 -1.73 13.56
CA SER A 12 4.46 -1.08 14.87
C SER A 12 5.74 -1.19 15.69
N THR A 13 6.62 -2.13 15.35
CA THR A 13 7.91 -2.33 16.03
C THR A 13 9.07 -1.62 15.34
N LEU A 14 8.87 -1.12 14.12
CA LEU A 14 9.91 -0.44 13.34
C LEU A 14 10.17 0.96 13.89
N ARG A 15 11.42 1.40 13.80
CA ARG A 15 11.88 2.70 14.30
C ARG A 15 12.75 3.39 13.25
N PRO A 16 12.89 4.72 13.32
CA PRO A 16 13.89 5.44 12.53
C PRO A 16 15.27 4.79 12.68
N GLY A 17 15.96 4.56 11.57
CA GLY A 17 17.24 3.86 11.53
C GLY A 17 17.17 2.36 11.26
N ASP A 18 16.01 1.71 11.48
CA ASP A 18 15.80 0.33 11.00
C ASP A 18 15.92 0.28 9.47
N ARG A 19 16.32 -0.87 8.94
CA ARG A 19 16.34 -1.13 7.49
C ARG A 19 15.23 -2.10 7.10
N VAL A 20 14.57 -1.82 5.99
CA VAL A 20 13.54 -2.70 5.41
C VAL A 20 13.85 -3.02 3.97
N MET A 21 13.43 -4.19 3.51
CA MET A 21 13.62 -4.60 2.12
C MET A 21 12.67 -3.80 1.22
N THR A 22 13.25 -3.14 0.21
CA THR A 22 12.54 -2.44 -0.86
C THR A 22 12.73 -3.18 -2.18
N PHE A 23 11.82 -2.94 -3.11
CA PHE A 23 11.77 -3.61 -4.41
C PHE A 23 13.01 -3.28 -5.25
N ASP A 24 13.29 -1.99 -5.46
CA ASP A 24 14.35 -1.55 -6.38
C ASP A 24 15.71 -1.36 -5.74
N ASN A 25 15.77 -1.06 -4.43
CA ASN A 25 16.98 -0.56 -3.78
C ASN A 25 17.51 -1.46 -2.66
N GLY A 26 16.94 -2.65 -2.47
CA GLY A 26 17.34 -3.56 -1.41
C GLY A 26 17.02 -3.02 -0.01
N PHE A 27 17.90 -3.22 0.97
CA PHE A 27 17.63 -2.81 2.35
C PHE A 27 17.84 -1.30 2.58
N GLN A 28 16.74 -0.55 2.68
CA GLN A 28 16.75 0.90 2.84
C GLN A 28 16.43 1.33 4.27
N ARG A 29 17.12 2.37 4.72
CA ARG A 29 16.96 2.94 6.07
C ARG A 29 15.68 3.77 6.17
N ILE A 30 14.90 3.52 7.21
CA ILE A 30 13.73 4.34 7.58
C ILE A 30 14.24 5.65 8.18
N GLU A 31 13.80 6.78 7.63
CA GLU A 31 14.12 8.13 8.13
C GLU A 31 13.19 8.56 9.26
N SER A 32 11.89 8.27 9.13
CA SER A 32 10.91 8.51 10.18
C SER A 32 9.76 7.50 10.13
N VAL A 33 9.07 7.35 11.26
CA VAL A 33 7.86 6.53 11.38
C VAL A 33 6.76 7.44 11.92
N GLY A 34 5.72 7.66 11.12
CA GLY A 34 4.52 8.35 11.54
C GLY A 34 3.47 7.37 12.03
N VAL A 35 2.61 7.84 12.95
CA VAL A 35 1.47 7.07 13.46
C VAL A 35 0.25 7.98 13.45
N THR A 36 -0.80 7.54 12.78
CA THR A 36 -2.10 8.20 12.76
C THR A 36 -3.12 7.24 13.38
N GLU A 37 -4.02 7.77 14.21
CA GLU A 37 -5.14 6.99 14.73
C GLU A 37 -6.32 7.13 13.78
N LEU A 38 -6.82 5.98 13.32
CA LEU A 38 -8.06 5.89 12.57
C LEU A 38 -9.20 5.81 13.57
N CYS A 39 -9.96 6.89 13.70
CA CYS A 39 -11.11 6.97 14.61
C CYS A 39 -12.19 5.96 14.22
N ALA A 40 -12.65 5.16 15.19
CA ALA A 40 -13.72 4.18 15.00
C ALA A 40 -15.12 4.71 15.28
N ASP A 41 -15.23 5.70 16.16
CA ASP A 41 -16.49 6.23 16.66
C ASP A 41 -16.97 7.48 15.91
N ASP A 42 -16.27 7.87 14.85
CA ASP A 42 -16.77 8.96 14.03
C ASP A 42 -17.91 8.42 13.17
N ALA A 43 -19.15 8.63 13.63
CA ALA A 43 -20.36 8.29 12.90
C ALA A 43 -20.37 8.93 11.49
N ASP A 44 -19.56 9.97 11.30
CA ASP A 44 -19.38 10.70 10.05
C ASP A 44 -18.16 10.26 9.24
N CYS A 45 -17.41 9.21 9.65
CA CYS A 45 -16.28 8.70 8.85
C CYS A 45 -16.78 8.21 7.48
N PRO A 46 -16.45 8.90 6.37
CA PRO A 46 -17.00 8.57 5.07
C PRO A 46 -16.56 7.18 4.63
N TYR A 47 -17.46 6.41 3.99
CA TYR A 47 -17.14 5.09 3.41
C TYR A 47 -15.86 5.10 2.57
N ALA A 48 -15.60 6.20 1.85
CA ALA A 48 -14.40 6.40 1.04
C ALA A 48 -13.08 6.37 1.83
N GLN A 49 -13.10 6.60 3.15
CA GLN A 49 -11.94 6.56 4.04
C GLN A 49 -11.79 5.23 4.78
N TRP A 50 -12.80 4.35 4.74
CA TRP A 50 -12.74 3.04 5.40
C TRP A 50 -11.62 2.19 4.81
N PRO A 51 -10.77 1.55 5.63
CA PRO A 51 -9.73 0.63 5.16
C PRO A 51 -10.30 -0.50 4.31
N LEU A 52 -9.48 -1.10 3.47
CA LEU A 52 -9.79 -2.30 2.72
C LEU A 52 -9.14 -3.51 3.36
N GLU A 53 -9.92 -4.58 3.55
CA GLU A 53 -9.38 -5.91 3.82
C GLU A 53 -9.09 -6.60 2.49
N VAL A 54 -7.82 -6.99 2.30
CA VAL A 54 -7.35 -7.75 1.16
C VAL A 54 -7.19 -9.23 1.58
N PRO A 55 -7.83 -10.18 0.87
CA PRO A 55 -7.69 -11.60 1.16
C PRO A 55 -6.25 -12.09 1.08
N ALA A 56 -5.94 -13.14 1.83
CA ALA A 56 -4.64 -13.82 1.73
C ALA A 56 -4.39 -14.30 0.29
N GLY A 57 -3.18 -14.09 -0.20
CA GLY A 57 -2.67 -14.48 -1.51
C GLY A 57 -2.97 -13.49 -2.65
N TYR A 58 -3.88 -12.53 -2.46
CA TYR A 58 -4.47 -11.83 -3.60
C TYR A 58 -3.50 -10.89 -4.33
N ILE A 59 -2.71 -10.10 -3.61
CA ILE A 59 -1.68 -9.22 -4.18
C ILE A 59 -0.27 -9.67 -3.79
N GLY A 60 -0.08 -10.97 -3.57
CA GLY A 60 1.18 -11.54 -3.06
C GLY A 60 1.31 -11.49 -1.53
N ASN A 61 0.33 -10.94 -0.82
CA ASN A 61 0.30 -10.97 0.63
C ASN A 61 0.04 -12.41 1.13
N ARG A 62 0.82 -12.91 2.09
CA ARG A 62 0.68 -14.24 2.69
C ARG A 62 -0.57 -14.36 3.56
N ASP A 63 -0.82 -13.37 4.40
CA ASP A 63 -1.95 -13.30 5.32
C ASP A 63 -2.90 -12.18 4.89
N ARG A 64 -4.11 -12.10 5.47
CA ARG A 64 -5.01 -10.96 5.24
C ARG A 64 -4.28 -9.64 5.50
N LEU A 65 -4.47 -8.67 4.63
CA LEU A 65 -3.78 -7.38 4.67
C LEU A 65 -4.80 -6.24 4.73
N CYS A 66 -4.64 -5.33 5.69
CA CYS A 66 -5.47 -4.13 5.78
C CYS A 66 -4.72 -2.95 5.16
N LEU A 67 -5.35 -2.25 4.22
CA LEU A 67 -4.77 -1.11 3.51
C LEU A 67 -5.69 0.11 3.60
N MET A 68 -5.11 1.29 3.74
CA MET A 68 -5.88 2.53 3.58
C MET A 68 -6.27 2.72 2.10
N PRO A 69 -7.43 3.35 1.79
CA PRO A 69 -7.91 3.49 0.41
C PRO A 69 -6.95 4.20 -0.54
N GLN A 70 -6.18 5.15 -0.02
CA GLN A 70 -5.22 5.94 -0.80
C GLN A 70 -3.82 5.31 -0.79
N GLN A 71 -3.63 4.16 -0.13
CA GLN A 71 -2.36 3.44 -0.15
C GLN A 71 -2.14 2.88 -1.55
N ASN A 72 -1.02 3.24 -2.17
CA ASN A 72 -0.66 2.72 -3.49
C ASN A 72 0.03 1.36 -3.32
N VAL A 73 -0.49 0.37 -4.03
CA VAL A 73 0.10 -0.97 -4.16
C VAL A 73 0.69 -1.15 -5.56
N ILE A 74 1.70 -2.00 -5.68
CA ILE A 74 2.23 -2.42 -6.99
C ILE A 74 1.68 -3.80 -7.31
N ILE A 75 1.11 -3.94 -8.50
CA ILE A 75 0.55 -5.17 -9.05
C ILE A 75 1.31 -5.53 -10.31
N GLU A 76 1.77 -6.78 -10.40
CA GLU A 76 2.31 -7.34 -11.63
C GLU A 76 1.15 -7.65 -12.60
N SER A 77 1.23 -7.17 -13.84
CA SER A 77 0.13 -7.25 -14.80
C SER A 77 0.65 -7.28 -16.24
N ASP A 78 0.25 -8.33 -16.98
CA ASP A 78 0.54 -8.46 -18.41
C ASP A 78 -0.13 -7.33 -19.21
N LEU A 79 -1.31 -6.90 -18.74
CA LEU A 79 -2.03 -5.77 -19.35
C LEU A 79 -1.25 -4.46 -19.19
N ALA A 80 -0.64 -4.24 -18.01
CA ALA A 80 0.18 -3.06 -17.78
C ALA A 80 1.44 -3.05 -18.66
N GLU A 81 2.10 -4.21 -18.78
CA GLU A 81 3.25 -4.36 -19.68
C GLU A 81 2.86 -4.04 -21.13
N ALA A 82 1.75 -4.59 -21.61
CA ALA A 82 1.28 -4.38 -22.97
C ALA A 82 0.89 -2.92 -23.26
N GLN A 83 0.34 -2.19 -22.29
CA GLN A 83 -0.14 -0.82 -22.48
C GLN A 83 0.92 0.26 -22.21
N PHE A 84 1.79 0.03 -21.22
CA PHE A 84 2.72 1.05 -20.71
C PHE A 84 4.18 0.65 -20.85
N GLY A 85 4.48 -0.60 -21.23
CA GLY A 85 5.85 -1.11 -21.33
C GLY A 85 6.49 -1.45 -19.98
N ASP A 86 5.71 -1.50 -18.91
CA ASP A 86 6.15 -1.85 -17.56
C ASP A 86 5.16 -2.84 -16.94
N PRO A 87 5.59 -4.04 -16.50
CA PRO A 87 4.71 -5.03 -15.89
C PRO A 87 4.26 -4.63 -14.48
N PHE A 88 4.84 -3.61 -13.86
CA PHE A 88 4.52 -3.18 -12.49
C PHE A 88 3.58 -1.97 -12.48
N ALA A 89 2.28 -2.24 -12.31
CA ALA A 89 1.26 -1.22 -12.21
C ALA A 89 1.11 -0.69 -10.79
N MET A 90 1.30 0.62 -10.61
CA MET A 90 0.94 1.28 -9.35
C MET A 90 -0.54 1.64 -9.32
N VAL A 91 -1.26 1.09 -8.35
CA VAL A 91 -2.71 1.22 -8.22
C VAL A 91 -3.08 1.63 -6.78
N PRO A 92 -3.94 2.64 -6.57
CA PRO A 92 -4.47 2.91 -5.24
C PRO A 92 -5.40 1.77 -4.79
N ALA A 93 -5.28 1.36 -3.52
CA ALA A 93 -6.02 0.22 -2.98
C ALA A 93 -7.54 0.34 -3.13
N CYS A 94 -8.10 1.56 -3.15
CA CYS A 94 -9.53 1.79 -3.38
C CYS A 94 -10.06 1.26 -4.71
N GLU A 95 -9.22 1.07 -5.72
CA GLU A 95 -9.63 0.51 -7.02
C GLU A 95 -9.75 -1.02 -6.99
N LEU A 96 -9.27 -1.67 -5.91
CA LEU A 96 -9.51 -3.09 -5.63
C LEU A 96 -10.86 -3.34 -4.95
N ASP A 97 -11.58 -2.31 -4.48
CA ASP A 97 -12.84 -2.48 -3.75
C ASP A 97 -13.89 -3.22 -4.60
N GLY A 98 -14.43 -4.31 -4.07
CA GLY A 98 -15.39 -5.18 -4.75
C GLY A 98 -14.76 -6.16 -5.73
N VAL A 99 -13.43 -6.24 -5.80
CA VAL A 99 -12.69 -7.17 -6.67
C VAL A 99 -12.20 -8.35 -5.84
N CYS A 100 -12.60 -9.57 -6.22
CA CYS A 100 -12.12 -10.82 -5.64
C CYS A 100 -12.14 -10.92 -4.10
N GLY A 101 -13.21 -10.42 -3.48
CA GLY A 101 -13.39 -10.46 -2.03
C GLY A 101 -12.68 -9.34 -1.26
N VAL A 102 -11.95 -8.46 -1.95
CA VAL A 102 -11.48 -7.20 -1.36
C VAL A 102 -12.69 -6.32 -1.08
N HIS A 103 -12.80 -5.83 0.15
CA HIS A 103 -13.92 -4.99 0.56
C HIS A 103 -13.50 -4.02 1.66
N ARG A 104 -14.20 -2.91 1.75
CA ARG A 104 -14.00 -1.95 2.84
C ARG A 104 -14.55 -2.49 4.16
N ILE A 105 -13.79 -2.26 5.23
CA ILE A 105 -14.14 -2.63 6.59
C ILE A 105 -14.35 -1.36 7.42
N ARG A 106 -15.50 -1.27 8.08
CA ARG A 106 -15.75 -0.18 9.03
C ARG A 106 -14.82 -0.35 10.24
N PRO A 107 -14.01 0.65 10.61
CA PRO A 107 -13.28 0.60 11.87
C PRO A 107 -14.28 0.58 13.03
N THR A 108 -14.26 -0.47 13.86
CA THR A 108 -15.12 -0.60 15.05
C THR A 108 -14.37 -0.32 16.35
N GLU A 109 -13.05 -0.19 16.29
CA GLU A 109 -12.16 0.16 17.37
C GLU A 109 -11.03 1.05 16.85
N PRO A 110 -10.45 1.97 17.65
CA PRO A 110 -9.35 2.81 17.19
C PRO A 110 -8.18 1.97 16.67
N GLN A 111 -7.78 2.21 15.42
CA GLN A 111 -6.66 1.48 14.79
C GLN A 111 -5.50 2.43 14.51
N LYS A 112 -4.26 1.92 14.60
CA LYS A 112 -3.06 2.70 14.29
C LYS A 112 -2.61 2.42 12.87
N VAL A 113 -2.56 3.49 12.07
CA VAL A 113 -1.96 3.50 10.74
C VAL A 113 -0.52 3.97 10.87
N TYR A 114 0.41 3.14 10.43
CA TYR A 114 1.84 3.44 10.46
C TYR A 114 2.33 3.80 9.07
N SER A 115 3.04 4.91 8.95
CA SER A 115 3.66 5.34 7.69
C SER A 115 5.17 5.38 7.85
N LEU A 116 5.87 4.77 6.89
CA LEU A 116 7.32 4.73 6.84
C LEU A 116 7.79 5.77 5.83
N CYS A 117 8.66 6.67 6.26
CA CYS A 117 9.28 7.66 5.38
C CYS A 117 10.75 7.29 5.15
N PHE A 118 11.22 7.52 3.93
CA PHE A 118 12.57 7.22 3.47
C PHE A 118 13.20 8.45 2.83
N ALA A 119 14.51 8.39 2.56
CA ALA A 119 15.23 9.51 1.93
C ALA A 119 14.76 9.82 0.48
N ARG A 120 14.11 8.85 -0.16
CA ARG A 120 13.44 8.89 -1.47
C ARG A 120 12.23 7.96 -1.41
N ASP A 121 11.35 8.04 -2.39
CA ASP A 121 10.25 7.09 -2.50
C ASP A 121 10.80 5.67 -2.57
N GLU A 122 10.15 4.75 -1.87
CA GLU A 122 10.50 3.33 -1.90
C GLU A 122 9.24 2.50 -2.03
N VAL A 123 9.34 1.36 -2.71
CA VAL A 123 8.31 0.32 -2.70
C VAL A 123 8.77 -0.78 -1.74
N VAL A 124 7.99 -1.04 -0.69
CA VAL A 124 8.37 -1.92 0.42
C VAL A 124 7.64 -3.25 0.31
N PHE A 125 8.36 -4.34 0.58
CA PHE A 125 7.74 -5.66 0.73
C PHE A 125 6.98 -5.75 2.05
N VAL A 126 5.68 -6.02 1.95
CA VAL A 126 4.79 -6.20 3.09
C VAL A 126 4.13 -7.57 3.05
N ASN A 127 4.04 -8.17 4.23
CA ASN A 127 3.24 -9.35 4.49
C ASN A 127 3.42 -10.48 3.47
N GLY A 128 4.64 -10.81 3.05
CA GLY A 128 4.88 -11.72 1.92
C GLY A 128 5.48 -10.96 0.73
N SER A 129 5.02 -11.22 -0.49
CA SER A 129 5.54 -10.54 -1.69
C SER A 129 4.72 -9.31 -2.07
N ALA A 130 3.72 -8.90 -1.29
CA ALA A 130 2.96 -7.70 -1.60
C ALA A 130 3.84 -6.45 -1.53
N LEU A 131 3.62 -5.54 -2.47
CA LEU A 131 4.42 -4.35 -2.66
C LEU A 131 3.58 -3.10 -2.37
N VAL A 132 4.05 -2.27 -1.45
CA VAL A 132 3.37 -1.03 -1.05
C VAL A 132 4.31 0.15 -1.21
N HIS A 133 3.84 1.19 -1.89
CA HIS A 133 4.58 2.43 -2.07
C HIS A 133 4.61 3.27 -0.79
N CYS A 134 5.79 3.76 -0.46
CA CYS A 134 6.06 4.64 0.67
C CYS A 134 6.65 5.94 0.10
N PRO A 135 5.85 7.00 -0.08
CA PRO A 135 6.32 8.24 -0.67
C PRO A 135 7.34 8.95 0.24
N ASN A 136 8.27 9.68 -0.38
CA ASN A 136 9.14 10.61 0.31
C ASN A 136 8.34 11.85 0.71
N GLY A 137 8.18 12.03 2.02
CA GLY A 137 7.59 13.22 2.61
C GLY A 137 7.25 12.95 4.06
N ALA A 138 7.56 13.89 4.95
CA ALA A 138 7.04 13.84 6.30
C ALA A 138 5.51 13.92 6.24
N LEU A 139 4.83 13.09 7.03
CA LEU A 139 3.42 13.33 7.35
C LEU A 139 3.34 14.61 8.19
N GLU A 140 2.95 15.73 7.58
CA GLU A 140 2.58 16.94 8.30
C GLU A 140 1.05 17.08 8.33
N GLY A 141 0.44 16.80 9.50
CA GLY A 141 -0.95 17.14 9.79
C GLY A 141 -2.05 16.25 9.18
N GLU A 142 -3.30 16.59 9.48
CA GLU A 142 -4.53 15.85 9.16
C GLU A 142 -4.90 15.82 7.67
N ASN A 143 -4.12 16.52 6.83
CA ASN A 143 -4.28 16.49 5.37
C ASN A 143 -3.16 15.67 4.77
N LEU A 144 -3.55 14.55 4.16
CA LEU A 144 -2.71 13.58 3.45
C LEU A 144 -2.10 14.18 2.15
N MET A 145 -1.38 15.30 2.25
CA MET A 145 -0.78 15.96 1.10
C MET A 145 0.74 15.83 1.19
N VAL A 146 1.26 14.80 0.54
CA VAL A 146 2.69 14.68 0.26
C VAL A 146 3.04 15.70 -0.82
N THR A 147 3.95 16.62 -0.52
CA THR A 147 4.55 17.51 -1.53
C THR A 147 5.39 16.64 -2.47
N PRO A 148 5.01 16.46 -3.76
CA PRO A 148 5.72 15.54 -4.62
C PRO A 148 7.11 16.08 -4.94
N LYS A 149 8.14 15.46 -4.39
CA LYS A 149 9.46 15.45 -5.04
C LYS A 149 9.34 14.48 -6.22
N ALA A 150 10.01 14.73 -7.34
CA ALA A 150 9.95 13.86 -8.51
C ALA A 150 10.12 12.39 -8.10
N SER A 151 9.04 11.61 -8.22
CA SER A 151 9.02 10.20 -7.85
C SER A 151 9.27 9.38 -9.10
N ALA A 152 10.07 8.32 -8.97
CA ALA A 152 10.20 7.30 -10.01
C ALA A 152 8.91 6.49 -10.18
N TYR A 153 7.99 6.57 -9.21
CA TYR A 153 6.76 5.82 -9.20
C TYR A 153 5.56 6.73 -9.44
N THR A 154 4.83 6.46 -10.52
CA THR A 154 3.64 7.23 -10.90
C THR A 154 2.43 6.30 -10.88
N PRO A 155 1.37 6.61 -10.11
CA PRO A 155 0.12 5.86 -10.15
C PRO A 155 -0.49 5.87 -11.55
N LEU A 156 -1.05 4.74 -11.96
CA LEU A 156 -1.79 4.67 -13.22
C LEU A 156 -3.01 5.61 -13.20
N PRO A 157 -3.40 6.18 -14.36
CA PRO A 157 -4.69 6.81 -14.51
C PRO A 157 -5.81 5.87 -14.07
N ARG A 158 -6.87 6.43 -13.49
CA ARG A 158 -7.93 5.65 -12.83
C ARG A 158 -8.53 4.54 -13.69
N ASP A 159 -8.81 4.83 -14.96
CA ASP A 159 -9.41 3.84 -15.88
C ASP A 159 -8.45 2.67 -16.16
N SER A 160 -7.15 2.97 -16.30
CA SER A 160 -6.10 1.97 -16.48
C SER A 160 -5.90 1.13 -15.21
N ALA A 161 -5.89 1.76 -14.03
CA ALA A 161 -5.83 1.07 -12.75
C ALA A 161 -7.00 0.09 -12.58
N ARG A 162 -8.22 0.51 -12.91
CA ARG A 162 -9.41 -0.37 -12.91
C ARG A 162 -9.28 -1.53 -13.89
N ALA A 163 -8.69 -1.30 -15.05
CA ALA A 163 -8.49 -2.35 -16.04
C ALA A 163 -7.50 -3.41 -15.52
N VAL A 164 -6.40 -2.98 -14.91
CA VAL A 164 -5.43 -3.88 -14.24
C VAL A 164 -6.09 -4.67 -13.12
N CYS A 165 -6.89 -4.05 -12.25
CA CYS A 165 -7.59 -4.77 -11.18
C CYS A 165 -8.53 -5.87 -11.71
N ARG A 166 -9.20 -5.65 -12.85
CA ARG A 166 -10.07 -6.65 -13.47
C ARG A 166 -9.29 -7.78 -14.13
N GLU A 167 -8.14 -7.48 -14.71
CA GLU A 167 -7.26 -8.50 -15.27
C GLU A 167 -6.67 -9.38 -14.17
N LEU A 168 -6.19 -8.78 -13.07
CA LEU A 168 -5.77 -9.52 -11.87
C LEU A 168 -6.86 -10.49 -11.37
N ALA A 169 -8.12 -10.05 -11.34
CA ALA A 169 -9.25 -10.90 -10.97
C ALA A 169 -9.40 -12.12 -11.88
N ALA A 170 -9.33 -11.90 -13.20
CA ALA A 170 -9.44 -12.96 -14.19
C ALA A 170 -8.28 -13.98 -14.08
N VAL A 171 -7.05 -13.50 -13.84
CA VAL A 171 -5.86 -14.35 -13.69
C VAL A 171 -5.90 -15.16 -12.40
N THR A 172 -6.39 -14.57 -11.32
CA THR A 172 -6.51 -15.24 -10.00
C THR A 172 -7.71 -16.18 -9.89
N GLY A 173 -8.59 -16.20 -10.89
CA GLY A 173 -9.70 -17.17 -11.00
C GLY A 173 -10.85 -16.90 -10.03
N CYS A 174 -11.11 -15.63 -9.72
CA CYS A 174 -12.18 -15.20 -8.82
C CYS A 174 -13.19 -14.28 -9.52
#